data_AF-A0A1Q5HFD6-F1
#
_entry.id   AF-A0A1Q5HFD6-F1
#
_cell.length_a   1.000
_cell.length_b   1.000
_cell.length_c   1.000
_cell.angle_alpha   90.00
_cell.angle_beta   90.00
_cell.angle_gamma   90.00
#
_symmetry.space_group_name_H-M   'P 1'
#
loop_
_entity.id
_entity.type
_entity.pdbx_description
1 polymer ?
#
loop_
_entity_poly.entity_id
_entity_poly.type
_entity_poly.pdbx_seq_one_letter_code
_entity_poly.pdbx_strand_id
1 'polypeptide(L)'
;MNDSWATFGADLHLETKGSTGLRAGLMDALREAVRTGRLTPGTRLPSSRILAADLGIARNTVADAYAELVAEGWLTARQGSGTRVARRAEPRRTATRAVPPRPVGSRPARNLMPGSPDVSSFPRAEWLKASRRALTAAPNEAFGYGDPRGRVELRTALAGYLARARGVYADPERIVICAGFVHALKLMGTVLRRRRVREVAVESYGLDVHWRLLADAGLRLPSLSVDGSGARTGDLAGMRGVGAVLLTPAHQFPTGAPLHPDRRAAAVDWARRTGGLILEDDYDGEFRYDRQPVGALQGLDPEHVVYLGTTSKSLAPGLRLGWMVLPERLMGEVVEAKGNSDWSSSALEQLTLAEFIESGAYDRHVRAMRLHYRHRRDQLVAVLAERAPDVRVSGIAAGLHAVLELPEGGEASALRAAAWQGLALEAFSRFRHPEAAPGRDALVIGYGTPTESAWAGALDALVRVLA
;
A
#
# COMPACT_ATOMS: atom_id res chain seq x y z
N MET A 1 -37.06 13.81 35.66
CA MET A 1 -35.64 13.88 36.07
C MET A 1 -34.84 13.16 34.99
N ASN A 2 -34.09 13.92 34.18
CA ASN A 2 -33.22 13.38 33.15
C ASN A 2 -31.92 12.89 33.81
N ASP A 3 -31.85 11.62 34.18
CA ASP A 3 -30.57 10.99 34.51
C ASP A 3 -29.83 10.73 33.20
N SER A 4 -28.95 11.67 32.84
CA SER A 4 -27.97 11.48 31.77
C SER A 4 -27.00 10.37 32.20
N TRP A 5 -27.21 9.16 31.70
CA TRP A 5 -26.38 7.98 31.92
C TRP A 5 -24.96 8.11 31.34
N ALA A 6 -24.72 9.12 30.48
CA ALA A 6 -23.40 9.43 29.94
C ALA A 6 -22.75 10.59 30.72
N THR A 7 -21.62 10.32 31.38
CA THR A 7 -20.81 11.35 32.04
C THR A 7 -19.61 11.71 31.17
N PHE A 8 -19.46 12.97 30.78
CA PHE A 8 -18.36 13.40 29.90
C PHE A 8 -17.00 13.40 30.62
N GLY A 9 -16.10 12.48 30.26
CA GLY A 9 -14.66 12.51 30.55
C GLY A 9 -13.93 11.26 30.08
N ALA A 10 -12.68 11.07 30.53
CA ALA A 10 -11.89 9.90 30.15
C ALA A 10 -12.35 8.66 30.93
N ASP A 11 -12.50 7.52 30.26
CA ASP A 11 -12.81 6.24 30.91
C ASP A 11 -11.60 5.72 31.71
N LEU A 12 -11.85 5.07 32.84
CA LEU A 12 -10.81 4.42 33.63
C LEU A 12 -11.28 3.04 34.13
N HIS A 13 -10.71 2.00 33.55
CA HIS A 13 -10.95 0.63 34.00
C HIS A 13 -10.08 0.28 35.22
N LEU A 14 -10.74 -0.09 36.32
CA LEU A 14 -10.12 -0.53 37.58
C LEU A 14 -10.80 -1.82 38.05
N GLU A 15 -10.00 -2.81 38.41
CA GLU A 15 -10.48 -4.01 39.10
C GLU A 15 -10.32 -3.80 40.61
N THR A 16 -11.42 -3.57 41.33
CA THR A 16 -11.39 -3.45 42.79
C THR A 16 -11.53 -4.85 43.41
N LYS A 17 -10.55 -5.29 44.20
CA LYS A 17 -10.61 -6.57 44.91
C LYS A 17 -11.49 -6.43 46.16
N GLY A 18 -12.58 -7.18 46.22
CA GLY A 18 -13.72 -6.94 47.12
C GLY A 18 -13.59 -7.37 48.59
N SER A 19 -12.42 -7.38 49.22
CA SER A 19 -12.27 -7.92 50.59
C SER A 19 -12.10 -6.90 51.72
N THR A 20 -11.92 -5.60 51.45
CA THR A 20 -11.56 -4.60 52.48
C THR A 20 -12.30 -3.24 52.40
N GLY A 21 -13.45 -3.19 51.73
CA GLY A 21 -14.28 -1.98 51.60
C GLY A 21 -13.98 -1.15 50.34
N LEU A 22 -15.00 -0.47 49.80
CA LEU A 22 -14.98 0.16 48.46
C LEU A 22 -13.88 1.23 48.29
N ARG A 23 -13.62 2.02 49.33
CA ARG A 23 -12.58 3.06 49.32
C ARG A 23 -11.17 2.46 49.25
N ALA A 24 -10.88 1.49 50.12
CA ALA A 24 -9.58 0.82 50.18
C ALA A 24 -9.30 0.04 48.89
N GLY A 25 -10.29 -0.71 48.39
CA GLY A 25 -10.17 -1.42 47.11
C GLY A 25 -9.92 -0.49 45.92
N LEU A 26 -10.55 0.69 45.89
CA LEU A 26 -10.31 1.71 44.86
C LEU A 26 -8.87 2.27 44.94
N MET A 27 -8.41 2.57 46.15
CA MET A 27 -7.06 3.07 46.37
C MET A 27 -6.00 2.04 45.98
N ASP A 28 -6.18 0.78 46.37
CA ASP A 28 -5.26 -0.31 46.04
C ASP A 28 -5.20 -0.55 44.53
N ALA A 29 -6.34 -0.53 43.85
CA ALA A 29 -6.39 -0.66 42.39
C ALA A 29 -5.64 0.49 41.69
N LEU A 30 -5.77 1.72 42.18
CA LEU A 30 -5.05 2.88 41.64
C LEU A 30 -3.56 2.85 41.94
N ARG A 31 -3.16 2.51 43.16
CA ARG A 31 -1.74 2.33 43.54
C ARG A 31 -1.10 1.25 42.69
N GLU A 32 -1.76 0.11 42.52
CA GLU A 32 -1.26 -0.98 41.71
C GLU A 32 -1.12 -0.59 40.24
N ALA A 33 -2.09 0.14 39.70
CA ALA A 33 -2.05 0.65 38.33
C ALA A 33 -0.87 1.60 38.09
N VAL A 34 -0.58 2.48 39.05
CA VAL A 34 0.57 3.38 38.98
C VAL A 34 1.88 2.61 39.19
N ARG A 35 1.94 1.73 40.19
CA ARG A 35 3.12 0.94 40.57
C ARG A 35 3.60 0.02 39.44
N THR A 36 2.66 -0.60 38.72
CA THR A 36 2.94 -1.48 37.56
C THR A 36 3.24 -0.70 36.27
N GLY A 37 3.05 0.62 36.27
CA GLY A 37 3.23 1.47 35.09
C GLY A 37 2.06 1.43 34.10
N ARG A 38 0.95 0.76 34.44
CA ARG A 38 -0.29 0.79 33.65
C ARG A 38 -0.86 2.20 33.55
N LEU A 39 -0.74 2.99 34.62
CA LEU A 39 -0.98 4.43 34.59
C LEU A 39 0.36 5.16 34.72
N THR A 40 0.85 5.66 33.60
CA THR A 40 2.14 6.36 33.57
C THR A 40 2.06 7.72 34.25
N PRO A 41 3.18 8.25 34.78
CA PRO A 41 3.21 9.58 35.34
C PRO A 41 2.66 10.65 34.38
N GLY A 42 1.81 11.55 34.87
CA GLY A 42 1.12 12.58 34.09
C GLY A 42 -0.23 12.17 33.48
N THR A 43 -0.58 10.88 33.52
CA THR A 43 -1.89 10.37 33.06
C THR A 43 -3.01 11.09 33.81
N ARG A 44 -3.96 11.66 33.06
CA ARG A 44 -5.13 12.34 33.63
C ARG A 44 -6.16 11.29 34.03
N LEU A 45 -6.63 11.39 35.26
CA LEU A 45 -7.73 10.56 35.76
C LEU A 45 -9.09 11.22 35.46
N PRO A 46 -10.17 10.42 35.38
CA PRO A 46 -11.53 10.95 35.37
C PRO A 46 -11.78 11.84 36.60
N SER A 47 -12.78 12.70 36.52
CA SER A 47 -13.19 13.46 37.71
C SER A 47 -13.79 12.52 38.77
N SER A 48 -13.76 12.90 40.05
CA SER A 48 -14.36 12.08 41.11
C SER A 48 -15.86 11.84 40.90
N ARG A 49 -16.55 12.73 40.18
CA ARG A 49 -17.97 12.56 39.81
C ARG A 49 -18.15 11.49 38.72
N ILE A 50 -17.29 11.48 37.72
CA ILE A 50 -17.35 10.54 36.59
C ILE A 50 -17.00 9.14 37.08
N LEU A 51 -15.85 9.00 37.75
CA LEU A 51 -15.42 7.70 38.23
C LEU A 51 -16.38 7.09 39.26
N ALA A 52 -17.04 7.93 40.07
CA ALA A 52 -18.07 7.45 41.00
C ALA A 52 -19.30 6.89 40.28
N ALA A 53 -19.74 7.56 39.21
CA ALA A 53 -20.84 7.08 38.38
C ALA A 53 -20.47 5.78 37.66
N ASP A 54 -19.27 5.71 37.06
CA ASP A 54 -18.80 4.54 36.31
C ASP A 54 -18.62 3.30 37.21
N LEU A 55 -18.17 3.50 38.46
CA LEU A 55 -17.99 2.42 39.43
C LEU A 55 -19.25 2.12 40.26
N GLY A 56 -20.32 2.90 40.13
CA GLY A 56 -21.54 2.73 40.93
C GLY A 56 -21.35 2.97 42.43
N ILE A 57 -20.45 3.87 42.83
CA ILE A 57 -20.14 4.17 44.24
C ILE A 57 -20.39 5.64 44.59
N ALA A 58 -20.46 5.97 45.88
CA ALA A 58 -20.67 7.35 46.30
C ALA A 58 -19.51 8.26 45.87
N ARG A 59 -19.84 9.46 45.37
CA ARG A 59 -18.84 10.46 44.95
C ARG A 59 -17.81 10.77 46.04
N ASN A 60 -18.27 10.87 47.29
CA ASN A 60 -17.39 11.15 48.42
C ASN A 60 -16.33 10.05 48.58
N THR A 61 -16.69 8.78 48.39
CA THR A 61 -15.74 7.65 48.42
C THR A 61 -14.60 7.83 47.40
N VAL A 62 -14.90 8.29 46.18
CA VAL A 62 -13.87 8.56 45.16
C VAL A 62 -13.08 9.83 45.47
N ALA A 63 -13.76 10.89 45.89
CA ALA A 63 -13.11 12.16 46.24
C ALA A 63 -12.13 11.97 47.40
N ASP A 64 -12.52 11.20 48.42
CA ASP A 64 -11.71 10.90 49.60
C ASP A 64 -10.54 9.96 49.24
N ALA A 65 -10.75 9.00 48.34
CA ALA A 65 -9.67 8.15 47.82
C ALA A 65 -8.65 8.98 47.02
N TYR A 66 -9.11 9.92 46.19
CA TYR A 66 -8.23 10.82 45.44
C TYR A 66 -7.48 11.76 46.36
N ALA A 67 -8.15 12.34 47.36
CA ALA A 67 -7.50 13.22 48.33
C ALA A 67 -6.39 12.50 49.09
N GLU A 68 -6.64 11.26 49.52
CA GLU A 68 -5.65 10.45 50.22
C GLU A 68 -4.49 10.02 49.29
N LEU A 69 -4.77 9.61 48.05
CA LEU A 69 -3.71 9.29 47.07
C LEU A 69 -2.92 10.53 46.63
N VAL A 70 -3.49 11.73 46.69
CA VAL A 70 -2.76 12.99 46.51
C VAL A 70 -1.87 13.28 47.72
N ALA A 71 -2.36 13.07 48.94
CA ALA A 71 -1.58 13.23 50.16
C ALA A 71 -0.41 12.23 50.24
N GLU A 72 -0.61 10.99 49.80
CA GLU A 72 0.44 9.96 49.68
C GLU A 72 1.41 10.22 48.53
N GLY A 73 1.11 11.15 47.63
CA GLY A 73 1.96 11.51 46.50
C GLY A 73 1.86 10.57 45.30
N TRP A 74 0.90 9.64 45.26
CA TRP A 74 0.59 8.83 44.07
C TRP A 74 -0.05 9.67 42.97
N LEU A 75 -0.86 10.66 43.37
CA LEU A 75 -1.56 11.57 42.48
C LEU A 75 -1.16 13.01 42.76
N THR A 76 -1.46 13.88 41.80
CA THR A 76 -1.37 15.33 41.95
C THR A 76 -2.68 15.94 41.47
N ALA A 77 -3.22 16.87 42.24
CA ALA A 77 -4.40 17.64 41.86
C ALA A 77 -3.99 19.10 41.68
N ARG A 78 -4.40 19.71 40.56
CA ARG A 78 -4.29 21.16 40.34
C ARG A 78 -5.69 21.71 40.10
N GLN A 79 -6.03 22.77 40.82
CA GLN A 79 -7.32 23.46 40.66
C GLN A 79 -7.55 23.81 39.18
N GLY A 80 -8.68 23.37 38.62
CA GLY A 80 -9.05 23.55 37.21
C GLY A 80 -8.41 22.59 36.19
N SER A 81 -7.40 21.78 36.55
CA SER A 81 -6.70 20.88 35.61
C SER A 81 -7.05 19.39 35.76
N GLY A 82 -7.76 19.04 36.84
CA GLY A 82 -8.11 17.65 37.20
C GLY A 82 -6.98 16.92 37.92
N THR A 83 -7.24 15.67 38.29
CA THR A 83 -6.29 14.80 38.98
C THR A 83 -5.41 14.05 37.98
N ARG A 84 -4.11 13.94 38.26
CA ARG A 84 -3.14 13.22 37.41
C ARG A 84 -2.24 12.33 38.25
N VAL A 85 -1.70 11.28 37.64
CA VAL A 85 -0.63 10.47 38.27
C VAL A 85 0.60 11.35 38.51
N ALA A 86 1.15 11.31 39.72
CA ALA A 86 2.27 12.14 40.10
C ALA A 86 3.53 11.79 39.30
N ARG A 87 4.34 12.80 38.94
CA ARG A 87 5.62 12.61 38.22
C ARG A 87 6.66 11.80 39.00
N ARG A 88 6.57 11.77 40.33
CA ARG A 88 7.49 11.08 41.22
C ARG A 88 7.09 9.62 41.50
N ALA A 89 5.90 9.20 41.08
CA ALA A 89 5.47 7.82 41.19
C ALA A 89 6.09 7.01 40.04
N GLU A 90 7.42 6.80 40.09
CA GLU A 90 8.10 5.97 39.10
C GLU A 90 7.71 4.50 39.30
N PRO A 91 7.29 3.79 38.23
CA PRO A 91 6.98 2.37 38.32
C PRO A 91 8.21 1.59 38.79
N ARG A 92 8.00 0.60 39.64
CA ARG A 92 9.05 -0.33 40.04
C ARG A 92 9.38 -1.18 38.81
N ARG A 93 10.39 -0.78 38.04
CA ARG A 93 10.83 -1.49 36.82
C ARG A 93 11.27 -2.90 37.22
N THR A 94 10.37 -3.87 37.15
CA THR A 94 10.78 -5.26 37.00
C THR A 94 11.55 -5.32 35.69
N ALA A 95 12.80 -5.75 35.73
CA ALA A 95 13.65 -5.86 34.56
C ALA A 95 13.12 -6.98 33.66
N THR A 96 12.00 -6.76 32.96
CA THR A 96 11.75 -7.47 31.71
C THR A 96 12.92 -7.10 30.81
N ARG A 97 13.73 -8.11 30.47
CA ARG A 97 14.87 -7.98 29.56
C ARG A 97 14.36 -7.28 28.30
N ALA A 98 14.56 -5.97 28.24
CA ALA A 98 14.17 -5.18 27.08
C ALA A 98 14.90 -5.83 25.91
N VAL A 99 14.15 -6.33 24.94
CA VAL A 99 14.76 -6.67 23.66
C VAL A 99 15.41 -5.36 23.21
N PRO A 100 16.76 -5.29 23.12
CA PRO A 100 17.38 -4.05 22.68
C PRO A 100 16.71 -3.67 21.37
N PRO A 101 16.28 -2.40 21.19
CA PRO A 101 15.75 -1.98 19.91
C PRO A 101 16.76 -2.44 18.87
N ARG A 102 16.33 -3.28 17.92
CA ARG A 102 17.21 -3.68 16.81
C ARG A 102 17.83 -2.38 16.31
N PRO A 103 19.16 -2.26 16.22
CA PRO A 103 19.77 -1.08 15.65
C PRO A 103 19.06 -0.88 14.32
N VAL A 104 18.29 0.22 14.23
CA VAL A 104 17.67 0.61 12.98
C VAL A 104 18.88 0.94 12.13
N GLY A 105 19.31 0.00 11.29
CA GLY A 105 20.43 0.21 10.37
C GLY A 105 20.22 1.58 9.74
N SER A 106 21.28 2.39 9.68
CA SER A 106 21.20 3.77 9.22
C SER A 106 20.33 3.80 7.96
N ARG A 107 19.17 4.46 8.03
CA ARG A 107 18.32 4.59 6.85
C ARG A 107 19.20 5.19 5.75
N PRO A 108 19.26 4.59 4.55
CA PRO A 108 20.04 5.13 3.46
C PRO A 108 19.73 6.62 3.32
N ALA A 109 20.77 7.46 3.28
CA ALA A 109 20.62 8.90 3.19
C ALA A 109 19.89 9.31 1.89
N ARG A 110 19.99 8.46 0.85
CA ARG A 110 19.39 8.64 -0.47
C ARG A 110 18.69 7.36 -0.90
N ASN A 111 17.59 7.49 -1.64
CA ASN A 111 16.75 6.38 -2.03
C ASN A 111 16.42 6.45 -3.53
N LEU A 112 16.87 5.47 -4.29
CA LEU A 112 16.50 5.22 -5.69
C LEU A 112 15.87 3.83 -5.85
N MET A 113 15.22 3.32 -4.80
CA MET A 113 14.50 2.05 -4.87
C MET A 113 13.35 2.16 -5.88
N PRO A 114 13.16 1.16 -6.76
CA PRO A 114 12.07 1.18 -7.70
C PRO A 114 10.71 1.05 -6.99
N GLY A 115 9.67 1.52 -7.68
CA GLY A 115 8.29 1.29 -7.28
C GLY A 115 7.71 2.25 -6.23
N SER A 116 8.42 3.29 -5.83
CA SER A 116 7.86 4.37 -5.00
C SER A 116 7.70 5.67 -5.80
N PRO A 117 6.54 6.35 -5.75
CA PRO A 117 6.41 7.70 -6.28
C PRO A 117 7.00 8.74 -5.32
N ASP A 118 7.06 9.99 -5.77
CA ASP A 118 7.40 11.14 -4.94
C ASP A 118 6.21 11.48 -4.05
N VAL A 119 6.17 10.86 -2.87
CA VAL A 119 5.11 11.09 -1.88
C VAL A 119 5.12 12.52 -1.30
N SER A 120 6.20 13.29 -1.49
CA SER A 120 6.21 14.69 -1.08
C SER A 120 5.29 15.54 -1.96
N SER A 121 5.11 15.14 -3.23
CA SER A 121 4.24 15.77 -4.23
C SER A 121 2.75 15.42 -4.08
N PHE A 122 2.37 14.66 -3.04
CA PHE A 122 0.96 14.34 -2.78
C PHE A 122 0.10 15.63 -2.69
N PRO A 123 -1.05 15.71 -3.40
CA PRO A 123 -1.81 16.94 -3.56
C PRO A 123 -2.68 17.25 -2.32
N ARG A 124 -2.03 17.53 -1.17
CA ARG A 124 -2.67 17.66 0.15
C ARG A 124 -3.85 18.63 0.17
N ALA A 125 -3.71 19.81 -0.43
CA ALA A 125 -4.76 20.83 -0.42
C ALA A 125 -6.00 20.40 -1.21
N GLU A 126 -5.80 19.87 -2.42
CA GLU A 126 -6.89 19.38 -3.27
C GLU A 126 -7.52 18.12 -2.68
N TRP A 127 -6.73 17.24 -2.05
CA TRP A 127 -7.24 16.09 -1.32
C TRP A 127 -8.10 16.50 -0.14
N LEU A 128 -7.65 17.45 0.70
CA LEU A 128 -8.44 17.98 1.81
C LEU A 128 -9.75 18.63 1.34
N LYS A 129 -9.72 19.33 0.19
CA LYS A 129 -10.91 19.91 -0.43
C LYS A 129 -11.90 18.83 -0.87
N ALA A 130 -11.41 17.80 -1.57
CA ALA A 130 -12.22 16.66 -1.99
C ALA A 130 -12.81 15.91 -0.78
N SER A 131 -11.99 15.62 0.24
CA SER A 131 -12.44 14.96 1.48
C SER A 131 -13.53 15.76 2.18
N ARG A 132 -13.35 17.09 2.33
CA ARG A 132 -14.35 17.94 2.98
C ARG A 132 -15.69 17.87 2.27
N ARG A 133 -15.68 17.98 0.94
CA ARG A 133 -16.90 17.94 0.12
C ARG A 133 -17.56 16.56 0.17
N ALA A 134 -16.78 15.51 -0.05
CA ALA A 134 -17.22 14.12 0.00
C ALA A 134 -17.86 13.78 1.36
N LEU A 135 -17.20 14.14 2.47
CA LEU A 135 -17.68 13.84 3.83
C LEU A 135 -18.92 14.66 4.20
N THR A 136 -19.04 15.89 3.71
CA THR A 136 -20.21 16.74 3.98
C THR A 136 -21.43 16.24 3.21
N ALA A 137 -21.24 15.66 2.02
CA ALA A 137 -22.30 15.10 1.19
C ALA A 137 -22.56 13.60 1.47
N ALA A 138 -21.75 12.95 2.30
CA ALA A 138 -21.81 11.51 2.51
C ALA A 138 -23.16 11.10 3.15
N PRO A 139 -23.89 10.14 2.55
CA PRO A 139 -25.09 9.60 3.18
C PRO A 139 -24.73 8.81 4.44
N ASN A 140 -25.66 8.70 5.40
CA ASN A 140 -25.42 7.99 6.66
C ASN A 140 -24.95 6.53 6.48
N GLU A 141 -25.46 5.85 5.45
CA GLU A 141 -25.05 4.48 5.10
C GLU A 141 -23.57 4.35 4.69
N ALA A 142 -22.90 5.43 4.27
CA ALA A 142 -21.48 5.42 3.95
C ALA A 142 -20.60 5.17 5.18
N PHE A 143 -21.14 5.35 6.38
CA PHE A 143 -20.48 5.06 7.66
C PHE A 143 -20.78 3.65 8.19
N GLY A 144 -21.61 2.87 7.49
CA GLY A 144 -21.93 1.49 7.82
C GLY A 144 -21.17 0.47 6.97
N TYR A 145 -21.57 -0.80 7.07
CA TYR A 145 -21.12 -1.85 6.15
C TYR A 145 -21.84 -1.69 4.81
N GLY A 146 -21.07 -1.38 3.75
CA GLY A 146 -21.60 -1.15 2.42
C GLY A 146 -21.53 -2.36 1.49
N ASP A 147 -21.77 -2.11 0.21
CA ASP A 147 -21.58 -3.06 -0.88
C ASP A 147 -20.14 -3.62 -0.87
N PRO A 148 -19.94 -4.95 -0.84
CA PRO A 148 -18.61 -5.56 -0.86
C PRO A 148 -17.78 -5.23 -2.11
N ARG A 149 -18.43 -4.79 -3.20
CA ARG A 149 -17.74 -4.28 -4.40
C ARG A 149 -17.09 -2.91 -4.17
N GLY A 150 -17.49 -2.19 -3.12
CA GLY A 150 -17.11 -0.80 -2.86
C GLY A 150 -18.18 0.19 -3.27
N ARG A 151 -17.96 1.45 -2.86
CA ARG A 151 -18.88 2.58 -3.07
C ARG A 151 -19.13 2.81 -4.56
N VAL A 152 -20.41 2.90 -4.91
CA VAL A 152 -20.86 3.08 -6.31
C VAL A 152 -20.32 4.39 -6.89
N GLU A 153 -20.14 5.41 -6.06
CA GLU A 153 -19.57 6.71 -6.42
C GLU A 153 -18.16 6.54 -6.99
N LEU A 154 -17.30 5.78 -6.29
CA LEU A 154 -15.95 5.51 -6.78
C LEU A 154 -15.97 4.60 -8.00
N ARG A 155 -16.79 3.54 -8.00
CA ARG A 155 -16.89 2.63 -9.16
C ARG A 155 -17.31 3.39 -10.42
N THR A 156 -18.25 4.33 -10.30
CA THR A 156 -18.71 5.18 -11.42
C THR A 156 -17.63 6.15 -11.89
N ALA A 157 -16.98 6.86 -10.95
CA ALA A 157 -15.88 7.76 -11.28
C ALA A 157 -14.71 7.02 -11.96
N LEU A 158 -14.36 5.83 -11.46
CA LEU A 158 -13.33 4.97 -12.06
C LEU A 158 -13.73 4.47 -13.44
N ALA A 159 -14.97 4.01 -13.64
CA ALA A 159 -15.44 3.56 -14.94
C ALA A 159 -15.24 4.65 -16.02
N GLY A 160 -15.68 5.87 -15.73
CA GLY A 160 -15.47 7.02 -16.61
C GLY A 160 -14.00 7.33 -16.84
N TYR A 161 -13.17 7.31 -15.78
CA TYR A 161 -11.74 7.56 -15.87
C TYR A 161 -10.98 6.51 -16.68
N LEU A 162 -11.22 5.22 -16.42
CA LEU A 162 -10.50 4.10 -17.04
C LEU A 162 -10.84 3.97 -18.53
N ALA A 163 -12.11 4.17 -18.90
CA ALA A 163 -12.53 4.15 -20.30
C ALA A 163 -11.76 5.18 -21.14
N ARG A 164 -11.69 6.44 -20.67
CA ARG A 164 -10.99 7.51 -21.40
C ARG A 164 -9.47 7.46 -21.29
N ALA A 165 -8.91 7.07 -20.14
CA ALA A 165 -7.48 7.18 -19.88
C ALA A 165 -6.70 5.92 -20.28
N ARG A 166 -7.35 4.75 -20.20
CA ARG A 166 -6.73 3.43 -20.41
C ARG A 166 -7.38 2.61 -21.52
N GLY A 167 -8.54 3.03 -22.04
CA GLY A 167 -9.29 2.27 -23.04
C GLY A 167 -9.91 0.99 -22.48
N VAL A 168 -10.11 0.93 -21.16
CA VAL A 168 -10.69 -0.23 -20.46
C VAL A 168 -12.20 -0.21 -20.66
N TYR A 169 -12.78 -1.34 -21.03
CA TYR A 169 -14.24 -1.52 -20.95
C TYR A 169 -14.63 -1.69 -19.49
N ALA A 170 -14.92 -0.57 -18.83
CA ALA A 170 -15.18 -0.49 -17.41
C ALA A 170 -16.66 -0.12 -17.16
N ASP A 171 -17.49 -1.12 -16.88
CA ASP A 171 -18.82 -0.93 -16.32
C ASP A 171 -18.69 -0.85 -14.78
N PRO A 172 -19.29 0.14 -14.08
CA PRO A 172 -19.25 0.21 -12.62
C PRO A 172 -19.64 -1.09 -11.93
N GLU A 173 -20.59 -1.86 -12.48
CA GLU A 173 -21.06 -3.12 -11.92
C GLU A 173 -20.03 -4.25 -12.04
N ARG A 174 -19.02 -4.08 -12.90
CA ARG A 174 -17.88 -4.99 -13.09
C ARG A 174 -16.62 -4.59 -12.31
N ILE A 175 -16.72 -3.55 -11.47
CA ILE A 175 -15.59 -3.04 -10.68
C ILE A 175 -15.68 -3.53 -9.23
N VAL A 176 -14.57 -4.02 -8.70
CA VAL A 176 -14.40 -4.33 -7.27
C VAL A 176 -13.24 -3.55 -6.68
N ILE A 177 -13.52 -2.71 -5.69
CA ILE A 177 -12.52 -1.92 -4.96
C ILE A 177 -11.77 -2.80 -3.96
N CYS A 178 -10.45 -2.62 -3.92
CA CYS A 178 -9.50 -3.41 -3.15
C CYS A 178 -8.58 -2.51 -2.31
N ALA A 179 -7.99 -3.12 -1.28
CA ALA A 179 -6.97 -2.50 -0.43
C ALA A 179 -5.58 -2.43 -1.11
N GLY A 180 -5.56 -2.04 -2.39
CA GLY A 180 -4.42 -2.09 -3.31
C GLY A 180 -4.28 -3.42 -4.07
N PHE A 181 -3.29 -3.48 -4.96
CA PHE A 181 -3.04 -4.61 -5.87
C PHE A 181 -2.86 -5.96 -5.14
N VAL A 182 -2.11 -5.99 -4.04
CA VAL A 182 -1.88 -7.22 -3.25
C VAL A 182 -3.19 -7.84 -2.77
N HIS A 183 -4.18 -7.02 -2.40
CA HIS A 183 -5.49 -7.55 -2.00
C HIS A 183 -6.20 -8.15 -3.22
N ALA A 184 -6.24 -7.43 -4.35
CA ALA A 184 -6.83 -7.94 -5.59
C ALA A 184 -6.20 -9.28 -6.02
N LEU A 185 -4.87 -9.40 -5.99
CA LEU A 185 -4.18 -10.63 -6.37
C LEU A 185 -4.49 -11.80 -5.43
N LYS A 186 -4.62 -11.56 -4.11
CA LYS A 186 -5.06 -12.58 -3.14
C LYS A 186 -6.46 -13.11 -3.41
N LEU A 187 -7.39 -12.21 -3.75
CA LEU A 187 -8.75 -12.59 -4.13
C LEU A 187 -8.72 -13.46 -5.39
N MET A 188 -7.95 -13.04 -6.40
CA MET A 188 -7.80 -13.82 -7.63
C MET A 188 -7.16 -15.18 -7.37
N GLY A 189 -6.13 -15.28 -6.53
CA GLY A 189 -5.55 -16.57 -6.14
C GLY A 189 -6.59 -17.52 -5.52
N THR A 190 -7.45 -16.98 -4.65
CA THR A 190 -8.55 -17.74 -4.02
C THR A 190 -9.59 -18.21 -5.05
N VAL A 191 -10.04 -17.31 -5.94
CA VAL A 191 -11.02 -17.63 -6.99
C VAL A 191 -10.46 -18.65 -7.98
N LEU A 192 -9.22 -18.46 -8.46
CA LEU A 192 -8.56 -19.40 -9.36
C LEU A 192 -8.44 -20.79 -8.74
N ARG A 193 -8.08 -20.86 -7.45
CA ARG A 193 -8.01 -22.14 -6.73
C ARG A 193 -9.37 -22.82 -6.60
N ARG A 194 -10.44 -22.08 -6.30
CA ARG A 194 -11.82 -22.61 -6.26
C ARG A 194 -12.28 -23.13 -7.62
N ARG A 195 -11.88 -22.46 -8.70
CA ARG A 195 -12.06 -22.90 -10.09
C ARG A 195 -11.14 -24.05 -10.51
N ARG A 196 -10.38 -24.63 -9.58
CA ARG A 196 -9.46 -25.76 -9.81
C ARG A 196 -8.33 -25.46 -10.79
N VAL A 197 -7.99 -24.19 -10.99
CA VAL A 197 -6.76 -23.82 -11.70
C VAL A 197 -5.56 -24.35 -10.92
N ARG A 198 -4.63 -25.00 -11.62
CA ARG A 198 -3.43 -25.61 -11.04
C ARG A 198 -2.19 -24.75 -11.20
N GLU A 199 -2.09 -24.06 -12.33
CA GLU A 199 -0.93 -23.24 -12.69
C GLU A 199 -1.38 -21.85 -13.15
N VAL A 200 -0.65 -20.85 -12.68
CA VAL A 200 -0.71 -19.47 -13.17
C VAL A 200 0.66 -19.13 -13.74
N ALA A 201 0.77 -18.96 -15.05
CA ALA A 201 2.02 -18.53 -15.66
C ALA A 201 2.36 -17.11 -15.18
N VAL A 202 3.63 -16.87 -14.86
CA VAL A 202 4.12 -15.57 -14.43
C VAL A 202 5.34 -15.19 -15.24
N GLU A 203 5.49 -13.90 -15.55
CA GLU A 203 6.67 -13.39 -16.24
C GLU A 203 7.97 -13.80 -15.52
N SER A 204 9.02 -14.10 -16.30
CA SER A 204 10.32 -14.56 -15.80
C SER A 204 11.07 -13.51 -14.98
N TYR A 205 10.57 -12.27 -14.99
CA TYR A 205 10.92 -11.23 -14.06
C TYR A 205 9.66 -10.61 -13.46
N GLY A 206 9.71 -10.25 -12.18
CA GLY A 206 8.56 -9.70 -11.47
C GLY A 206 8.83 -9.54 -9.98
N LEU A 207 7.76 -9.26 -9.24
CA LEU A 207 7.82 -9.10 -7.79
C LEU A 207 7.61 -10.45 -7.09
N ASP A 208 8.58 -10.86 -6.27
CA ASP A 208 8.52 -12.11 -5.50
C ASP A 208 7.31 -12.19 -4.56
N VAL A 209 6.87 -11.05 -4.04
CA VAL A 209 5.64 -10.96 -3.25
C VAL A 209 4.42 -11.38 -4.07
N HIS A 210 4.33 -11.06 -5.37
CA HIS A 210 3.21 -11.49 -6.21
C HIS A 210 3.22 -13.02 -6.40
N TRP A 211 4.40 -13.60 -6.63
CA TRP A 211 4.54 -15.05 -6.73
C TRP A 211 4.17 -15.75 -5.42
N ARG A 212 4.69 -15.29 -4.28
CA ARG A 212 4.36 -15.86 -2.97
C ARG A 212 2.86 -15.86 -2.71
N LEU A 213 2.16 -14.77 -3.04
CA LEU A 213 0.70 -14.69 -2.85
C LEU A 213 -0.07 -15.75 -3.64
N LEU A 214 0.33 -16.02 -4.89
CA LEU A 214 -0.30 -17.06 -5.71
C LEU A 214 0.11 -18.47 -5.26
N ALA A 215 1.37 -18.66 -4.88
CA ALA A 215 1.87 -19.92 -4.34
C ALA A 215 1.18 -20.29 -3.00
N ASP A 216 0.98 -19.32 -2.11
CA ASP A 216 0.25 -19.49 -0.84
C ASP A 216 -1.22 -19.87 -1.07
N ALA A 217 -1.80 -19.50 -2.22
CA ALA A 217 -3.12 -19.97 -2.66
C ALA A 217 -3.12 -21.39 -3.24
N GLY A 218 -1.96 -22.06 -3.28
CA GLY A 218 -1.78 -23.43 -3.78
C GLY A 218 -1.64 -23.53 -5.30
N LEU A 219 -1.23 -22.45 -5.96
CA LEU A 219 -1.01 -22.39 -7.41
C LEU A 219 0.47 -22.60 -7.73
N ARG A 220 0.76 -23.42 -8.76
CA ARG A 220 2.12 -23.51 -9.32
C ARG A 220 2.37 -22.37 -10.30
N LEU A 221 3.61 -21.93 -10.42
CA LEU A 221 3.96 -20.69 -11.12
C LEU A 221 5.01 -20.94 -12.22
N PRO A 222 4.63 -21.59 -13.32
CA PRO A 222 5.58 -21.81 -14.40
C PRO A 222 6.00 -20.47 -15.01
N SER A 223 7.30 -20.32 -15.22
CA SER A 223 7.89 -19.07 -15.71
C SER A 223 7.63 -18.87 -17.21
N LEU A 224 7.20 -17.66 -17.58
CA LEU A 224 7.02 -17.21 -18.96
C LEU A 224 8.14 -16.24 -19.32
N SER A 225 9.00 -16.61 -20.27
CA SER A 225 10.15 -15.80 -20.65
C SER A 225 9.77 -14.39 -21.13
N VAL A 226 10.60 -13.41 -20.78
CA VAL A 226 10.46 -12.00 -21.19
C VAL A 226 11.68 -11.59 -22.01
N ASP A 227 11.46 -10.83 -23.08
CA ASP A 227 12.51 -10.19 -23.88
C ASP A 227 12.16 -8.72 -24.20
N GLY A 228 12.87 -8.09 -25.14
CA GLY A 228 12.67 -6.68 -25.51
C GLY A 228 11.27 -6.35 -26.05
N SER A 229 10.45 -7.34 -26.40
CA SER A 229 9.05 -7.20 -26.81
C SER A 229 8.04 -7.60 -25.71
N GLY A 230 8.49 -7.72 -24.47
CA GLY A 230 7.68 -8.11 -23.31
C GLY A 230 7.64 -9.63 -23.09
N ALA A 231 6.58 -10.14 -22.47
CA ALA A 231 6.40 -11.59 -22.25
C ALA A 231 6.20 -12.35 -23.57
N ARG A 232 6.80 -13.54 -23.71
CA ARG A 232 6.66 -14.41 -24.88
C ARG A 232 5.35 -15.21 -24.84
N THR A 233 4.23 -14.51 -24.95
CA THR A 233 2.88 -15.05 -24.78
C THR A 233 2.51 -16.18 -25.76
N GLY A 234 3.20 -16.30 -26.90
CA GLY A 234 3.06 -17.44 -27.81
C GLY A 234 3.44 -18.79 -27.16
N ASP A 235 4.35 -18.78 -26.18
CA ASP A 235 4.81 -19.98 -25.49
C ASP A 235 3.70 -20.58 -24.59
N LEU A 236 2.67 -19.80 -24.22
CA LEU A 236 1.52 -20.26 -23.44
C LEU A 236 0.77 -21.44 -24.09
N ALA A 237 0.79 -21.53 -25.43
CA ALA A 237 0.16 -22.64 -26.14
C ALA A 237 0.80 -24.00 -25.82
N GLY A 238 2.07 -24.03 -25.42
CA GLY A 238 2.78 -25.24 -24.99
C GLY A 238 2.54 -25.60 -23.51
N MET A 239 2.00 -24.68 -22.70
CA MET A 239 1.89 -24.82 -21.25
C MET A 239 0.53 -25.40 -20.85
N ARG A 240 0.31 -26.69 -21.12
CA ARG A 240 -1.00 -27.38 -21.01
C ARG A 240 -1.67 -27.32 -19.62
N GLY A 241 -0.94 -27.06 -18.55
CA GLY A 241 -1.47 -26.97 -17.17
C GLY A 241 -1.92 -25.58 -16.74
N VAL A 242 -1.60 -24.54 -17.52
CA VAL A 242 -1.83 -23.13 -17.19
C VAL A 242 -3.28 -22.75 -17.44
N GLY A 243 -3.96 -22.29 -16.38
CA GLY A 243 -5.33 -21.77 -16.45
C GLY A 243 -5.42 -20.25 -16.34
N ALA A 244 -4.34 -19.57 -15.96
CA ALA A 244 -4.25 -18.12 -15.97
C ALA A 244 -2.81 -17.63 -16.19
N VAL A 245 -2.63 -16.37 -16.58
CA VAL A 245 -1.32 -15.72 -16.69
C VAL A 245 -1.34 -14.34 -16.03
N LEU A 246 -0.32 -14.01 -15.25
CA LEU A 246 -0.11 -12.66 -14.71
C LEU A 246 0.90 -11.91 -15.60
N LEU A 247 0.48 -10.78 -16.16
CA LEU A 247 1.27 -9.97 -17.09
C LEU A 247 1.34 -8.52 -16.63
N THR A 248 2.39 -7.82 -17.06
CA THR A 248 2.53 -6.35 -16.94
C THR A 248 2.63 -5.70 -18.33
N PRO A 249 1.53 -5.66 -19.12
CA PRO A 249 1.59 -5.45 -20.58
C PRO A 249 1.95 -4.03 -20.99
N ALA A 250 1.60 -3.04 -20.18
CA ALA A 250 1.85 -1.63 -20.47
C ALA A 250 3.33 -1.27 -20.28
N HIS A 251 3.95 -1.82 -19.23
CA HIS A 251 5.32 -1.55 -18.84
C HIS A 251 5.81 -2.70 -17.96
N GLN A 252 6.62 -3.59 -18.52
CA GLN A 252 6.98 -4.83 -17.82
C GLN A 252 7.85 -4.54 -16.60
N PHE A 253 7.50 -5.08 -15.43
CA PHE A 253 8.33 -4.89 -14.25
C PHE A 253 9.35 -6.03 -14.05
N PRO A 254 10.67 -5.76 -13.97
CA PRO A 254 11.33 -4.47 -14.03
C PRO A 254 11.96 -4.14 -15.40
N THR A 255 11.85 -4.99 -16.43
CA THR A 255 12.58 -4.81 -17.71
C THR A 255 12.21 -3.52 -18.44
N GLY A 256 11.01 -3.00 -18.18
CA GLY A 256 10.41 -1.83 -18.79
C GLY A 256 9.98 -2.02 -20.25
N ALA A 257 10.00 -3.25 -20.77
CA ALA A 257 9.53 -3.54 -22.11
C ALA A 257 7.99 -3.51 -22.16
N PRO A 258 7.34 -2.77 -23.08
CA PRO A 258 5.91 -2.93 -23.32
C PRO A 258 5.65 -4.24 -24.08
N LEU A 259 4.48 -4.84 -23.87
CA LEU A 259 4.07 -6.03 -24.62
C LEU A 259 3.71 -5.67 -26.06
N HIS A 260 4.45 -6.24 -27.02
CA HIS A 260 4.25 -6.01 -28.46
C HIS A 260 2.82 -6.37 -28.92
N PRO A 261 2.24 -5.67 -29.92
CA PRO A 261 0.88 -5.96 -30.42
C PRO A 261 0.61 -7.44 -30.73
N ASP A 262 1.51 -8.11 -31.44
CA ASP A 262 1.34 -9.55 -31.77
C ASP A 262 1.30 -10.44 -30.52
N ARG A 263 2.03 -10.06 -29.46
CA ARG A 263 2.04 -10.78 -28.18
C ARG A 263 0.78 -10.51 -27.37
N ARG A 264 0.22 -9.30 -27.49
CA ARG A 264 -1.11 -8.99 -26.94
C ARG A 264 -2.18 -9.85 -27.59
N ALA A 265 -2.17 -9.94 -28.92
CA ALA A 265 -3.08 -10.81 -29.68
C ALA A 265 -2.91 -12.28 -29.28
N ALA A 266 -1.66 -12.79 -29.24
CA ALA A 266 -1.39 -14.17 -28.86
C ALA A 266 -1.86 -14.53 -27.45
N ALA A 267 -1.75 -13.61 -26.47
CA ALA A 267 -2.27 -13.82 -25.12
C ALA A 267 -3.80 -13.95 -25.12
N VAL A 268 -4.49 -13.04 -25.80
CA VAL A 268 -5.96 -13.04 -25.91
C VAL A 268 -6.45 -14.29 -26.66
N ASP A 269 -5.81 -14.67 -27.75
CA ASP A 269 -6.15 -15.88 -28.51
C ASP A 269 -5.93 -17.14 -27.69
N TRP A 270 -4.85 -17.19 -26.89
CA TRP A 270 -4.66 -18.27 -25.92
C TRP A 270 -5.81 -18.34 -24.91
N ALA A 271 -6.18 -17.19 -24.32
CA ALA A 271 -7.25 -17.14 -23.32
C ALA A 271 -8.61 -17.58 -23.91
N ARG A 272 -8.96 -17.10 -25.11
CA ARG A 272 -10.17 -17.50 -25.84
C ARG A 272 -10.23 -19.00 -26.12
N ARG A 273 -9.13 -19.57 -26.63
CA ARG A 273 -9.07 -21.00 -27.01
C ARG A 273 -9.15 -21.93 -25.81
N THR A 274 -8.63 -21.51 -24.66
CA THR A 274 -8.48 -22.36 -23.46
C THR A 274 -9.52 -22.07 -22.38
N GLY A 275 -10.25 -20.95 -22.49
CA GLY A 275 -11.04 -20.39 -21.40
C GLY A 275 -10.18 -19.82 -20.25
N GLY A 276 -8.87 -19.67 -20.47
CA GLY A 276 -7.91 -19.14 -19.50
C GLY A 276 -8.16 -17.67 -19.17
N LEU A 277 -7.57 -17.21 -18.07
CA LEU A 277 -7.66 -15.82 -17.62
C LEU A 277 -6.33 -15.09 -17.74
N ILE A 278 -6.38 -13.81 -18.11
CA ILE A 278 -5.22 -12.92 -18.07
C ILE A 278 -5.42 -11.97 -16.90
N LEU A 279 -4.50 -11.95 -15.95
CA LEU A 279 -4.42 -10.96 -14.90
C LEU A 279 -3.48 -9.85 -15.38
N GLU A 280 -4.03 -8.70 -15.72
CA GLU A 280 -3.28 -7.53 -16.17
C GLU A 280 -2.96 -6.63 -14.98
N ASP A 281 -1.68 -6.54 -14.61
CA ASP A 281 -1.17 -5.58 -13.63
C ASP A 281 -0.79 -4.27 -14.32
N ASP A 282 -1.64 -3.23 -14.19
CA ASP A 282 -1.43 -1.89 -14.75
C ASP A 282 -1.06 -0.90 -13.63
N TYR A 283 0.15 -1.06 -13.09
CA TYR A 283 0.58 -0.35 -11.89
C TYR A 283 1.04 1.10 -12.13
N ASP A 284 1.58 1.42 -13.32
CA ASP A 284 2.12 2.75 -13.66
C ASP A 284 1.72 3.24 -15.06
N GLY A 285 0.66 2.66 -15.62
CA GLY A 285 0.20 2.92 -16.98
C GLY A 285 -0.05 4.39 -17.31
N GLU A 286 -0.38 5.22 -16.32
CA GLU A 286 -0.62 6.65 -16.48
C GLU A 286 0.64 7.44 -16.88
N PHE A 287 1.83 6.89 -16.65
CA PHE A 287 3.11 7.57 -16.80
C PHE A 287 3.86 7.12 -18.04
N ARG A 288 3.32 7.38 -19.23
CA ARG A 288 4.05 7.21 -20.49
C ARG A 288 4.72 8.50 -20.96
N TYR A 289 5.89 8.37 -21.56
CA TYR A 289 6.70 9.50 -22.02
C TYR A 289 7.02 9.45 -23.51
N ASP A 290 6.97 8.26 -24.11
CA ASP A 290 6.89 8.12 -25.55
C ASP A 290 5.49 8.55 -26.02
N ARG A 291 5.39 9.30 -27.12
CA ARG A 291 4.13 9.89 -27.59
C ARG A 291 3.14 8.86 -28.16
N GLN A 292 3.28 7.58 -27.80
CA GLN A 292 2.44 6.48 -28.23
C GLN A 292 1.59 6.00 -27.05
N PRO A 293 0.29 6.31 -27.02
CA PRO A 293 -0.60 5.76 -26.00
C PRO A 293 -0.69 4.24 -26.19
N VAL A 294 -0.31 3.50 -25.16
CA VAL A 294 -0.52 2.05 -25.08
C VAL A 294 -1.70 1.81 -24.15
N GLY A 295 -2.84 1.41 -24.73
CA GLY A 295 -4.03 1.05 -23.97
C GLY A 295 -3.83 -0.22 -23.14
N ALA A 296 -4.74 -0.42 -22.19
CA ALA A 296 -4.83 -1.66 -21.44
C ALA A 296 -5.07 -2.85 -22.38
N LEU A 297 -4.48 -4.00 -22.04
CA LEU A 297 -4.74 -5.28 -22.71
C LEU A 297 -6.22 -5.66 -22.57
N GLN A 298 -6.86 -5.29 -21.46
CA GLN A 298 -8.26 -5.58 -21.19
C GLN A 298 -9.21 -5.09 -22.29
N GLY A 299 -8.90 -3.99 -22.97
CA GLY A 299 -9.72 -3.48 -24.08
C GLY A 299 -9.82 -4.43 -25.28
N LEU A 300 -8.91 -5.41 -25.40
CA LEU A 300 -8.95 -6.41 -26.48
C LEU A 300 -9.92 -7.58 -26.20
N ASP A 301 -10.10 -7.92 -24.92
CA ASP A 301 -11.05 -8.96 -24.51
C ASP A 301 -11.48 -8.79 -23.03
N PRO A 302 -12.52 -7.99 -22.76
CA PRO A 302 -13.06 -7.76 -21.43
C PRO A 302 -13.55 -9.02 -20.72
N GLU A 303 -13.85 -10.09 -21.46
CA GLU A 303 -14.32 -11.34 -20.89
C GLU A 303 -13.15 -12.28 -20.53
N HIS A 304 -11.92 -12.04 -20.96
CA HIS A 304 -10.79 -12.91 -20.60
C HIS A 304 -9.71 -12.20 -19.77
N VAL A 305 -9.75 -10.88 -19.70
CA VAL A 305 -8.76 -10.07 -18.98
C VAL A 305 -9.37 -9.47 -17.72
N VAL A 306 -8.75 -9.79 -16.58
CA VAL A 306 -8.95 -9.09 -15.30
C VAL A 306 -7.97 -7.94 -15.24
N TYR A 307 -8.46 -6.71 -15.34
CA TYR A 307 -7.63 -5.52 -15.19
C TYR A 307 -7.44 -5.19 -13.72
N LEU A 308 -6.19 -4.95 -13.29
CA LEU A 308 -5.82 -4.61 -11.92
C LEU A 308 -5.17 -3.22 -11.90
N GLY A 309 -5.84 -2.27 -11.25
CA GLY A 309 -5.36 -0.89 -11.12
C GLY A 309 -5.07 -0.48 -9.68
N THR A 310 -4.31 0.61 -9.50
CA THR A 310 -3.96 1.13 -8.17
C THR A 310 -3.67 2.62 -8.16
N THR A 311 -3.89 3.27 -7.02
CA THR A 311 -3.41 4.64 -6.77
C THR A 311 -1.97 4.72 -6.27
N SER A 312 -1.30 3.57 -6.08
CA SER A 312 -0.02 3.50 -5.36
C SER A 312 1.10 4.28 -6.04
N LYS A 313 1.11 4.35 -7.38
CA LYS A 313 2.10 5.10 -8.16
C LYS A 313 1.58 6.47 -8.57
N SER A 314 0.27 6.59 -8.80
CA SER A 314 -0.35 7.85 -9.25
C SER A 314 -0.55 8.87 -8.13
N LEU A 315 -0.62 8.44 -6.87
CA LEU A 315 -0.86 9.29 -5.70
C LEU A 315 0.07 8.96 -4.53
N ALA A 316 -0.23 7.88 -3.81
CA ALA A 316 0.55 7.45 -2.66
C ALA A 316 0.19 6.00 -2.28
N PRO A 317 1.19 5.15 -1.98
CA PRO A 317 0.95 3.79 -1.47
C PRO A 317 0.18 3.77 -0.14
N GLY A 318 0.26 4.85 0.65
CA GLY A 318 -0.41 4.97 1.94
C GLY A 318 -1.94 5.02 1.88
N LEU A 319 -2.54 5.38 0.72
CA LEU A 319 -3.99 5.40 0.54
C LEU A 319 -4.61 4.00 0.55
N ARG A 320 -3.80 2.98 0.20
CA ARG A 320 -4.27 1.58 0.11
C ARG A 320 -5.51 1.41 -0.79
N LEU A 321 -5.60 2.14 -1.91
CA LEU A 321 -6.68 1.99 -2.87
C LEU A 321 -6.20 1.31 -4.17
N GLY A 322 -6.99 0.34 -4.63
CA GLY A 322 -6.86 -0.30 -5.93
C GLY A 322 -8.19 -0.90 -6.35
N TRP A 323 -8.25 -1.48 -7.54
CA TRP A 323 -9.49 -2.02 -8.08
C TRP A 323 -9.23 -3.14 -9.09
N MET A 324 -10.25 -3.95 -9.29
CA MET A 324 -10.33 -4.92 -10.39
C MET A 324 -11.45 -4.50 -11.34
N VAL A 325 -11.22 -4.61 -12.65
CA VAL A 325 -12.31 -4.68 -13.64
C VAL A 325 -12.37 -6.13 -14.12
N LEU A 326 -13.50 -6.77 -13.91
CA LEU A 326 -13.64 -8.22 -14.03
C LEU A 326 -14.48 -8.60 -15.26
N PRO A 327 -14.19 -9.77 -15.88
CA PRO A 327 -15.18 -10.49 -16.66
C PRO A 327 -16.45 -10.70 -15.84
N GLU A 328 -17.61 -10.58 -16.48
CA GLU A 328 -18.90 -10.62 -15.77
C GLU A 328 -19.09 -11.91 -14.96
N ARG A 329 -18.69 -13.04 -15.55
CA ARG A 329 -18.75 -14.37 -14.91
C ARG A 329 -17.89 -14.51 -13.65
N LEU A 330 -16.97 -13.59 -13.36
CA LEU A 330 -16.13 -13.63 -12.15
C LEU A 330 -16.70 -12.80 -11.01
N MET A 331 -17.68 -11.92 -11.26
CA MET A 331 -18.16 -10.95 -10.28
C MET A 331 -18.64 -11.62 -8.99
N GLY A 332 -19.51 -12.62 -9.10
CA GLY A 332 -20.06 -13.33 -7.93
C GLY A 332 -18.96 -14.00 -7.09
N GLU A 333 -18.06 -14.73 -7.74
CA GLU A 333 -16.99 -15.47 -7.04
C GLU A 333 -15.98 -14.56 -6.36
N VAL A 334 -15.65 -13.42 -6.98
CA VAL A 334 -14.72 -12.44 -6.40
C VAL A 334 -15.36 -11.71 -5.23
N VAL A 335 -16.63 -11.31 -5.35
CA VAL A 335 -17.38 -10.66 -4.27
C VAL A 335 -17.52 -11.59 -3.07
N GLU A 336 -17.83 -12.87 -3.31
CA GLU A 336 -17.89 -13.89 -2.27
C GLU A 336 -16.52 -14.11 -1.59
N ALA A 337 -15.44 -14.22 -2.37
CA ALA A 337 -14.08 -14.35 -1.84
C ALA A 337 -13.68 -13.14 -0.99
N LYS A 338 -14.10 -11.94 -1.40
CA LYS A 338 -13.84 -10.69 -0.68
C LYS A 338 -14.60 -10.60 0.64
N GLY A 339 -15.90 -10.90 0.63
CA GLY A 339 -16.76 -10.86 1.81
C GLY A 339 -16.24 -11.73 2.97
N ASN A 340 -15.57 -12.85 2.68
CA ASN A 340 -15.01 -13.74 3.69
C ASN A 340 -13.69 -13.26 4.33
N SER A 341 -12.98 -12.30 3.70
CA SER A 341 -11.64 -11.91 4.12
C SER A 341 -11.53 -10.44 4.55
N ASP A 342 -12.23 -9.55 3.84
CA ASP A 342 -12.24 -8.10 4.07
C ASP A 342 -13.50 -7.50 3.44
N TRP A 343 -14.52 -7.33 4.28
CA TRP A 343 -15.90 -7.01 3.86
C TRP A 343 -15.96 -5.71 3.03
N SER A 344 -15.16 -4.69 3.33
CA SER A 344 -15.07 -3.48 2.52
C SER A 344 -13.77 -2.71 2.74
N SER A 345 -13.27 -2.07 1.68
CA SER A 345 -12.23 -1.05 1.81
C SER A 345 -12.81 0.25 2.40
N SER A 346 -11.97 1.14 2.95
CA SER A 346 -12.43 2.37 3.62
C SER A 346 -13.39 3.19 2.73
N ALA A 347 -14.62 3.41 3.17
CA ALA A 347 -15.63 4.14 2.40
C ALA A 347 -15.26 5.63 2.25
N LEU A 348 -14.67 6.24 3.28
CA LEU A 348 -14.32 7.67 3.28
C LEU A 348 -13.21 7.98 2.26
N GLU A 349 -12.23 7.08 2.15
CA GLU A 349 -11.16 7.18 1.15
C GLU A 349 -11.73 6.99 -0.27
N GLN A 350 -12.71 6.10 -0.44
CA GLN A 350 -13.37 5.90 -1.72
C GLN A 350 -14.19 7.12 -2.16
N LEU A 351 -14.99 7.70 -1.27
CA LEU A 351 -15.76 8.91 -1.56
C LEU A 351 -14.83 10.10 -1.87
N THR A 352 -13.74 10.22 -1.12
CA THR A 352 -12.73 11.25 -1.39
C THR A 352 -12.12 11.08 -2.77
N LEU A 353 -11.70 9.86 -3.13
CA LEU A 353 -11.13 9.58 -4.45
C LEU A 353 -12.15 9.81 -5.57
N ALA A 354 -13.42 9.46 -5.37
CA ALA A 354 -14.49 9.71 -6.33
C ALA A 354 -14.61 11.22 -6.63
N GLU A 355 -14.76 12.06 -5.60
CA GLU A 355 -14.78 13.52 -5.76
C GLU A 355 -13.47 14.06 -6.37
N PHE A 356 -12.33 13.48 -6.01
CA PHE A 356 -11.04 13.90 -6.54
C PHE A 356 -10.90 13.61 -8.05
N ILE A 357 -11.50 12.52 -8.53
CA ILE A 357 -11.61 12.19 -9.96
C ILE A 357 -12.62 13.12 -10.64
N GLU A 358 -13.84 13.22 -10.11
CA GLU A 358 -14.94 13.98 -10.72
C GLU A 358 -14.67 15.48 -10.81
N SER A 359 -13.97 16.06 -9.84
CA SER A 359 -13.50 17.46 -9.87
C SER A 359 -12.34 17.71 -10.86
N GLY A 360 -11.84 16.66 -11.51
CA GLY A 360 -10.68 16.68 -12.41
C GLY A 360 -9.35 16.94 -11.70
N ALA A 361 -9.32 16.96 -10.36
CA ALA A 361 -8.10 17.17 -9.60
C ALA A 361 -7.10 16.02 -9.80
N TYR A 362 -7.62 14.79 -9.93
CA TYR A 362 -6.83 13.61 -10.26
C TYR A 362 -6.11 13.75 -11.60
N ASP A 363 -6.82 14.12 -12.68
CA ASP A 363 -6.22 14.31 -14.00
C ASP A 363 -5.14 15.39 -14.03
N ARG A 364 -5.41 16.53 -13.36
CA ARG A 364 -4.42 17.61 -13.23
C ARG A 364 -3.17 17.12 -12.49
N HIS A 365 -3.33 16.36 -11.41
CA HIS A 365 -2.23 15.80 -10.65
C HIS A 365 -1.42 14.80 -11.49
N VAL A 366 -2.07 13.81 -12.11
CA VAL A 366 -1.40 12.82 -12.97
C VAL A 366 -0.64 13.50 -14.11
N ARG A 367 -1.22 14.52 -14.75
CA ARG A 367 -0.55 15.30 -15.80
C ARG A 367 0.69 16.03 -15.27
N ALA A 368 0.59 16.66 -14.11
CA ALA A 368 1.73 17.34 -13.47
C ALA A 368 2.85 16.34 -13.12
N MET A 369 2.49 15.20 -12.52
CA MET A 369 3.45 14.17 -12.15
C MET A 369 4.09 13.50 -13.37
N ARG A 370 3.36 13.31 -14.48
CA ARG A 370 3.94 12.83 -15.73
C ARG A 370 5.04 13.75 -16.25
N LEU A 371 4.84 15.07 -16.20
CA LEU A 371 5.87 16.04 -16.61
C LEU A 371 7.08 16.02 -15.65
N HIS A 372 6.80 15.96 -14.35
CA HIS A 372 7.82 15.90 -13.31
C HIS A 372 8.72 14.65 -13.44
N TYR A 373 8.13 13.47 -13.56
CA TYR A 373 8.89 12.23 -13.71
C TYR A 373 9.60 12.13 -15.07
N ARG A 374 9.01 12.67 -16.14
CA ARG A 374 9.71 12.81 -17.41
C ARG A 374 10.98 13.65 -17.27
N HIS A 375 10.91 14.78 -16.56
CA HIS A 375 12.07 15.63 -16.33
C HIS A 375 13.18 14.88 -15.57
N ARG A 376 12.83 14.17 -14.49
CA ARG A 376 13.80 13.36 -13.72
C ARG A 376 14.42 12.24 -14.56
N ARG A 377 13.61 11.54 -15.35
CA ARG A 377 14.10 10.54 -16.30
C ARG A 377 15.10 11.15 -17.29
N ASP A 378 14.77 12.29 -17.88
CA ASP A 378 15.64 12.97 -18.85
C ASP A 378 16.96 13.42 -18.20
N GLN A 379 16.92 13.91 -16.96
CA GLN A 379 18.12 14.22 -16.16
C GLN A 379 18.98 12.99 -15.86
N LEU A 380 18.36 11.87 -15.44
CA LEU A 380 19.06 10.61 -15.19
C LEU A 380 19.81 10.15 -16.45
N VAL A 381 19.13 10.13 -17.59
CA VAL A 381 19.71 9.72 -18.87
C VAL A 381 20.87 10.64 -19.27
N ALA A 382 20.69 11.96 -19.15
CA ALA A 382 21.73 12.93 -19.50
C ALA A 382 22.98 12.77 -18.62
N VAL A 383 22.80 12.66 -17.30
CA VAL A 383 23.91 12.50 -16.34
C VAL A 383 24.67 11.20 -16.57
N LEU A 384 23.97 10.10 -16.85
CA LEU A 384 24.63 8.82 -17.13
C LEU A 384 25.36 8.84 -18.47
N ALA A 385 24.79 9.46 -19.51
CA ALA A 385 25.48 9.61 -20.80
C ALA A 385 26.77 10.42 -20.68
N GLU A 386 26.81 11.43 -19.81
CA GLU A 386 27.99 12.26 -19.58
C GLU A 386 29.03 11.60 -18.67
N ARG A 387 28.60 10.98 -17.56
CA ARG A 387 29.49 10.58 -16.46
C ARG A 387 29.65 9.08 -16.28
N ALA A 388 28.88 8.26 -16.99
CA ALA A 388 28.97 6.80 -17.00
C ALA A 388 28.60 6.24 -18.40
N PRO A 389 29.32 6.62 -19.46
CA PRO A 389 28.93 6.35 -20.85
C PRO A 389 28.87 4.85 -21.20
N ASP A 390 29.58 4.00 -20.45
CA ASP A 390 29.56 2.54 -20.62
C ASP A 390 28.29 1.88 -20.06
N VAL A 391 27.47 2.61 -19.31
CA VAL A 391 26.22 2.12 -18.71
C VAL A 391 25.06 2.35 -19.68
N ARG A 392 24.50 1.26 -20.19
CA ARG A 392 23.33 1.33 -21.07
C ARG A 392 22.04 1.45 -20.25
N VAL A 393 21.25 2.49 -20.55
CA VAL A 393 19.94 2.73 -19.93
C VAL A 393 18.82 2.13 -20.80
N SER A 394 17.92 1.36 -20.19
CA SER A 394 16.74 0.78 -20.85
C SER A 394 15.49 0.85 -19.95
N GLY A 395 14.32 0.50 -20.49
CA GLY A 395 13.06 0.46 -19.73
C GLY A 395 12.48 1.83 -19.35
N ILE A 396 12.83 2.89 -20.08
CA ILE A 396 12.50 4.29 -19.73
C ILE A 396 11.37 4.90 -20.59
N ALA A 397 10.65 4.07 -21.35
CA ALA A 397 9.53 4.52 -22.18
C ALA A 397 8.35 5.02 -21.35
N ALA A 398 8.18 4.44 -20.16
CA ALA A 398 7.08 4.71 -19.24
C ALA A 398 7.53 4.50 -17.78
N GLY A 399 6.59 4.66 -16.85
CA GLY A 399 6.73 4.26 -15.47
C GLY A 399 7.66 5.13 -14.64
N LEU A 400 8.12 4.59 -13.52
CA LEU A 400 8.88 5.32 -12.49
C LEU A 400 10.27 4.75 -12.24
N HIS A 401 10.77 3.90 -13.15
CA HIS A 401 12.05 3.23 -13.01
C HIS A 401 12.80 3.08 -14.34
N ALA A 402 14.11 2.88 -14.25
CA ALA A 402 15.01 2.58 -15.35
C ALA A 402 15.83 1.33 -15.03
N VAL A 403 16.30 0.64 -16.07
CA VAL A 403 17.25 -0.47 -15.96
C VAL A 403 18.60 -0.01 -16.46
N LEU A 404 19.63 -0.15 -15.62
CA LEU A 404 21.01 0.18 -15.93
C LEU A 404 21.78 -1.12 -16.15
N GLU A 405 22.10 -1.43 -17.40
CA GLU A 405 22.90 -2.61 -17.74
C GLU A 405 24.35 -2.41 -17.27
N LEU A 406 24.89 -3.41 -16.60
CA LEU A 406 26.24 -3.42 -16.07
C LEU A 406 27.11 -4.47 -16.79
N PRO A 407 28.44 -4.33 -16.76
CA PRO A 407 29.33 -5.43 -17.11
C PRO A 407 29.09 -6.68 -16.26
N GLU A 408 29.50 -7.84 -16.76
CA GLU A 408 29.35 -9.12 -16.07
C GLU A 408 30.00 -9.10 -14.66
N GLY A 409 29.25 -9.57 -13.66
CA GLY A 409 29.63 -9.51 -12.24
C GLY A 409 29.45 -8.12 -11.58
N GLY A 410 28.94 -7.12 -12.32
CA GLY A 410 28.83 -5.74 -11.87
C GLY A 410 27.82 -5.49 -10.75
N GLU A 411 26.72 -6.27 -10.67
CA GLU A 411 25.65 -6.06 -9.69
C GLU A 411 26.17 -6.06 -8.25
N ALA A 412 26.98 -7.08 -7.89
CA ALA A 412 27.47 -7.24 -6.53
C ALA A 412 28.43 -6.11 -6.13
N SER A 413 29.23 -5.61 -7.08
CA SER A 413 30.13 -4.47 -6.84
C SER A 413 29.34 -3.19 -6.63
N ALA A 414 28.38 -2.91 -7.52
CA ALA A 414 27.53 -1.73 -7.44
C ALA A 414 26.69 -1.70 -6.16
N LEU A 415 26.13 -2.83 -5.71
CA LEU A 415 25.40 -2.90 -4.45
C LEU A 415 26.28 -2.59 -3.22
N ARG A 416 27.53 -3.07 -3.21
CA ARG A 416 28.49 -2.73 -2.15
C ARG A 416 28.83 -1.24 -2.17
N ALA A 417 29.14 -0.70 -3.35
CA ALA A 417 29.43 0.72 -3.51
C ALA A 417 28.22 1.59 -3.10
N ALA A 418 26.99 1.18 -3.44
CA ALA A 418 25.76 1.85 -3.03
C ALA A 418 25.60 1.88 -1.50
N ALA A 419 25.86 0.77 -0.83
CA ALA A 419 25.86 0.72 0.63
C ALA A 419 26.89 1.69 1.24
N TRP A 420 28.11 1.76 0.70
CA TRP A 420 29.13 2.73 1.12
C TRP A 420 28.72 4.19 0.89
N GLN A 421 28.02 4.47 -0.21
CA GLN A 421 27.52 5.81 -0.56
C GLN A 421 26.20 6.18 0.16
N GLY A 422 25.65 5.27 0.97
CA GLY A 422 24.36 5.45 1.65
C GLY A 422 23.18 5.59 0.67
N LEU A 423 23.25 4.90 -0.47
CA LEU A 423 22.26 4.91 -1.55
C LEU A 423 21.49 3.59 -1.59
N ALA A 424 20.16 3.64 -1.49
CA ALA A 424 19.32 2.48 -1.69
C ALA A 424 18.98 2.29 -3.18
N LEU A 425 19.20 1.10 -3.71
CA LEU A 425 18.84 0.66 -5.06
C LEU A 425 18.74 -0.88 -5.07
N GLU A 426 18.22 -1.46 -6.15
CA GLU A 426 18.06 -2.92 -6.27
C GLU A 426 18.83 -3.50 -7.45
N ALA A 427 19.33 -4.72 -7.27
CA ALA A 427 19.85 -5.53 -8.36
C ALA A 427 18.70 -6.06 -9.23
N PHE A 428 18.93 -6.19 -10.52
CA PHE A 428 17.95 -6.73 -11.46
C PHE A 428 17.68 -8.21 -11.18
N SER A 429 18.70 -8.96 -10.78
CA SER A 429 18.58 -10.37 -10.35
C SER A 429 17.61 -10.61 -9.20
N ARG A 430 17.34 -9.60 -8.34
CA ARG A 430 16.36 -9.68 -7.24
C ARG A 430 14.95 -10.00 -7.72
N PHE A 431 14.64 -9.58 -8.94
CA PHE A 431 13.32 -9.71 -9.57
C PHE A 431 13.25 -10.90 -10.53
N ARG A 432 14.31 -11.72 -10.66
CA ARG A 432 14.32 -12.88 -11.55
C ARG A 432 13.56 -14.04 -10.90
N HIS A 433 12.71 -14.71 -11.67
CA HIS A 433 12.03 -15.92 -11.22
C HIS A 433 13.06 -17.02 -10.94
N PRO A 434 12.95 -17.81 -9.85
CA PRO A 434 13.95 -18.82 -9.51
C PRO A 434 14.19 -19.89 -10.59
N GLU A 435 13.15 -20.21 -11.37
CA GLU A 435 13.21 -21.17 -12.47
C GLU A 435 13.57 -20.54 -13.83
N ALA A 436 13.77 -19.22 -13.88
CA ALA A 436 14.17 -18.55 -15.11
C ALA A 436 15.66 -18.74 -15.39
N ALA A 437 16.03 -18.75 -16.68
CA ALA A 437 17.42 -18.77 -17.10
C ALA A 437 18.23 -17.60 -16.49
N PRO A 438 19.55 -17.77 -16.28
CA PRO A 438 20.41 -16.68 -15.82
C PRO A 438 20.23 -15.43 -16.70
N GLY A 439 20.19 -14.28 -16.04
CA GLY A 439 19.99 -12.98 -16.67
C GLY A 439 21.28 -12.19 -16.79
N ARG A 440 21.17 -11.03 -17.43
CA ARG A 440 22.22 -9.99 -17.42
C ARG A 440 22.37 -9.33 -16.04
N ASP A 441 23.55 -8.82 -15.76
CA ASP A 441 23.81 -7.92 -14.64
C ASP A 441 23.22 -6.54 -14.91
N ALA A 442 22.34 -6.07 -14.03
CA ALA A 442 21.79 -4.73 -14.14
C ALA A 442 21.31 -4.18 -12.77
N LEU A 443 21.11 -2.87 -12.69
CA LEU A 443 20.43 -2.24 -11.57
C LEU A 443 19.05 -1.78 -11.99
N VAL A 444 18.10 -1.81 -11.05
CA VAL A 444 16.79 -1.18 -11.22
C VAL A 444 16.75 0.07 -10.36
N ILE A 445 16.65 1.21 -11.01
CA ILE A 445 16.73 2.54 -10.39
C ILE A 445 15.36 3.22 -10.52
N GLY A 446 14.76 3.58 -9.40
CA GLY A 446 13.59 4.44 -9.37
C GLY A 446 13.97 5.90 -9.61
N TYR A 447 13.21 6.60 -10.46
CA TYR A 447 13.24 8.07 -10.58
C TYR A 447 11.95 8.73 -10.08
N GLY A 448 11.01 7.92 -9.58
CA GLY A 448 9.85 8.41 -8.83
C GLY A 448 10.22 8.97 -7.45
N THR A 449 11.29 8.50 -6.83
CA THR A 449 11.80 8.90 -5.50
C THR A 449 13.28 9.28 -5.63
N PRO A 450 13.90 10.10 -4.76
CA PRO A 450 13.41 10.72 -3.52
C PRO A 450 12.61 12.03 -3.77
N THR A 451 12.56 12.91 -2.77
CA THR A 451 12.00 14.26 -2.90
C THR A 451 12.84 15.12 -3.84
N GLU A 452 12.26 16.20 -4.35
CA GLU A 452 12.94 17.08 -5.31
C GLU A 452 14.30 17.61 -4.82
N SER A 453 14.35 18.07 -3.57
CA SER A 453 15.59 18.55 -2.94
C SER A 453 16.69 17.49 -2.80
N ALA A 454 16.32 16.20 -2.80
CA ALA A 454 17.25 15.09 -2.64
C ALA A 454 17.66 14.46 -3.97
N TRP A 455 16.98 14.79 -5.08
CA TRP A 455 17.17 14.17 -6.38
C TRP A 455 18.58 14.33 -6.92
N ALA A 456 19.11 15.56 -6.97
CA ALA A 456 20.45 15.83 -7.48
C ALA A 456 21.53 15.07 -6.69
N GLY A 457 21.43 15.08 -5.35
CA GLY A 457 22.36 14.34 -4.49
C GLY A 457 22.27 12.82 -4.65
N ALA A 458 21.10 12.28 -4.99
CA ALA A 458 20.91 10.87 -5.30
C ALA A 458 21.54 10.49 -6.65
N LEU A 459 21.39 11.33 -7.69
CA LEU A 459 22.07 11.14 -8.98
C LEU A 459 23.60 11.18 -8.83
N ASP A 460 24.13 12.14 -8.08
CA ASP A 460 25.58 12.21 -7.83
C ASP A 460 26.12 10.98 -7.09
N ALA A 461 25.34 10.45 -6.14
CA ALA A 461 25.69 9.21 -5.46
C ALA A 461 25.65 8.02 -6.42
N LEU A 462 24.65 7.95 -7.31
CA LEU A 462 24.56 6.89 -8.32
C LEU A 462 25.78 6.91 -9.25
N VAL A 463 26.22 8.07 -9.72
CA VAL A 463 27.42 8.15 -10.55
C VAL A 463 28.67 7.65 -9.81
N ARG A 464 28.83 7.99 -8.53
CA ARG A 464 29.94 7.46 -7.70
C ARG A 464 29.85 5.95 -7.43
N VAL A 465 28.66 5.36 -7.57
CA VAL A 465 28.46 3.91 -7.46
C VAL A 465 28.85 3.19 -8.75
N LEU A 466 28.71 3.87 -9.89
CA LEU A 466 28.97 3.33 -11.23
C LEU A 466 30.40 3.59 -11.72
N ALA A 467 31.10 4.54 -11.11
CA ALA A 467 32.54 4.79 -11.30
C ALA A 467 33.38 3.79 -10.51
#